data_AF-A8DVD9-F1
#
_entry.id   AF-A8DVD9-F1
#
_cell.length_a   1.000
_cell.length_b   1.000
_cell.length_c   1.000
_cell.angle_alpha   90.00
_cell.angle_beta   90.00
_cell.angle_gamma   90.00
#
_symmetry.space_group_name_H-M   'P 1'
#
loop_
_entity.id
_entity.type
_entity.pdbx_description
1 polymer ?
#
loop_
_entity_poly.entity_id
_entity_poly.type
_entity_poly.pdbx_seq_one_letter_code
_entity_poly.pdbx_strand_id
1 'polypeptide(L)'
;MPELRGVTIDSFTPHDIDYDKIRYQEKAREKQRQKRIQALVESGGEGVAKKKRKKETVAWSRNKERQIKREKRRARREFQRKQKHKFDQNDLDELASEARLVKKLKQGKISSEQFNEEFVGDDSS
;
A
#
# COMPACT_ATOMS: atom_id res chain seq x y z
N MET A 1 5.23 9.08 -45.83
CA MET A 1 5.31 10.50 -46.23
C MET A 1 5.98 10.55 -47.60
N PRO A 2 5.20 10.65 -48.68
CA PRO A 2 5.74 10.80 -50.04
C PRO A 2 6.61 12.05 -50.20
N GLU A 3 6.40 13.09 -49.38
CA GLU A 3 7.22 14.32 -49.33
C GLU A 3 8.66 14.14 -48.84
N LEU A 4 9.03 12.99 -48.25
CA LEU A 4 10.39 12.72 -47.76
C LEU A 4 11.24 11.94 -48.77
N ARG A 5 10.70 11.59 -49.95
CA ARG A 5 11.47 10.89 -50.99
C ARG A 5 12.45 11.86 -51.64
N GLY A 6 13.74 11.63 -51.44
CA GLY A 6 14.83 12.39 -52.08
C GLY A 6 15.56 13.40 -51.17
N VAL A 7 15.16 13.53 -49.90
CA VAL A 7 15.86 14.36 -48.93
C VAL A 7 16.97 13.55 -48.26
N THR A 8 18.23 13.89 -48.51
CA THR A 8 19.39 13.36 -47.78
C THR A 8 19.67 14.25 -46.56
N ILE A 9 19.90 13.64 -45.41
CA ILE A 9 20.21 14.36 -44.16
C ILE A 9 21.72 14.25 -43.94
N ASP A 10 22.48 15.03 -44.69
CA ASP A 10 23.95 14.96 -44.69
C ASP A 10 24.58 15.67 -43.49
N SER A 11 23.83 16.53 -42.80
CA SER A 11 24.28 17.30 -41.62
C SER A 11 24.00 16.62 -40.28
N PHE A 12 23.39 15.43 -40.27
CA PHE A 12 23.15 14.70 -39.03
C PHE A 12 24.43 14.01 -38.57
N THR A 13 24.93 14.42 -37.40
CA THR A 13 26.04 13.76 -36.73
C THR A 13 25.49 12.82 -35.66
N PRO A 14 25.55 11.49 -35.85
CA PRO A 14 25.12 10.55 -34.82
C PRO A 14 26.01 10.72 -33.59
N HIS A 15 25.38 10.88 -32.43
CA HIS A 15 26.05 10.93 -31.14
C HIS A 15 25.72 9.67 -30.36
N ASP A 16 26.75 9.04 -29.79
CA ASP A 16 26.56 7.89 -28.91
C ASP A 16 26.15 8.39 -27.52
N ILE A 17 24.85 8.31 -27.24
CA ILE A 17 24.28 8.73 -25.97
C ILE A 17 23.78 7.51 -25.23
N ASP A 18 24.34 7.29 -24.04
CA ASP A 18 23.86 6.28 -23.11
C ASP A 18 22.54 6.74 -22.48
N TYR A 19 21.43 6.31 -23.06
CA TYR A 19 20.08 6.58 -22.58
C TYR A 19 19.85 6.09 -21.16
N ASP A 20 20.61 5.08 -20.68
CA ASP A 20 20.36 4.51 -19.38
C ASP A 20 20.82 5.40 -18.22
N LYS A 21 21.72 6.35 -18.51
CA LYS A 21 22.17 7.38 -17.57
C LYS A 21 21.16 8.52 -17.39
N ILE A 22 20.20 8.66 -18.32
CA ILE A 22 19.19 9.72 -18.28
C ILE A 22 18.07 9.30 -17.31
N ARG A 23 17.96 10.00 -16.18
CA ARG A 23 16.94 9.70 -15.16
C ARG A 23 15.59 10.33 -15.52
N TYR A 24 14.51 9.67 -15.13
CA TYR A 24 13.19 10.29 -15.16
C TYR A 24 13.06 11.39 -14.10
N GLN A 25 12.32 12.44 -14.45
CA GLN A 25 11.95 13.52 -13.53
C GLN A 25 11.13 13.00 -12.34
N GLU A 26 10.22 12.06 -12.58
CA GLU A 26 9.35 11.47 -11.57
C GLU A 26 10.05 10.34 -10.80
N LYS A 27 10.25 10.52 -9.49
CA LYS A 27 10.96 9.55 -8.62
C LYS A 27 10.32 8.16 -8.60
N ALA A 28 8.99 8.07 -8.63
CA ALA A 28 8.28 6.79 -8.61
C ALA A 28 8.55 5.97 -9.90
N ARG A 29 8.56 6.67 -11.04
CA ARG A 29 8.86 6.09 -12.35
C ARG A 29 10.30 5.62 -12.45
N GLU A 30 11.24 6.41 -11.95
CA GLU A 30 12.67 6.04 -11.92
C GLU A 30 12.91 4.80 -11.06
N LYS A 31 12.31 4.73 -9.86
CA LYS A 31 12.38 3.53 -9.01
C LYS A 31 11.86 2.29 -9.73
N GLN A 32 10.76 2.40 -10.48
CA GLN A 32 10.21 1.28 -11.26
C GLN A 32 11.09 0.91 -12.46
N ARG A 33 11.74 1.90 -13.10
CA ARG A 33 12.72 1.66 -14.17
C ARG A 33 13.93 0.89 -13.65
N GLN A 34 14.55 1.37 -12.57
CA GLN A 34 15.71 0.71 -11.95
C GLN A 34 15.41 -0.74 -11.55
N LYS A 35 14.25 -1.01 -10.95
CA LYS A 35 13.81 -2.38 -10.63
C LYS A 35 13.68 -3.27 -11.88
N ARG A 36 13.23 -2.71 -13.01
CA ARG A 36 13.12 -3.46 -14.27
C ARG A 36 14.50 -3.74 -14.88
N ILE A 37 15.42 -2.77 -14.81
CA ILE A 37 16.79 -2.94 -15.28
C ILE A 37 17.50 -4.01 -14.44
N GLN A 38 17.42 -3.92 -13.11
CA GLN A 38 17.97 -4.94 -12.21
C GLN A 38 17.42 -6.33 -12.53
N ALA A 39 16.10 -6.46 -12.65
CA ALA A 39 15.47 -7.74 -13.00
C ALA A 39 15.91 -8.28 -14.38
N LEU A 40 16.19 -7.41 -15.34
CA LEU A 40 16.67 -7.80 -16.67
C LEU A 40 18.13 -8.29 -16.64
N VAL A 41 18.97 -7.63 -15.85
CA VAL A 41 20.35 -8.05 -15.62
C VAL A 41 20.38 -9.40 -14.92
N GLU A 42 19.57 -9.57 -13.87
CA GLU A 42 19.40 -10.84 -13.16
C GLU A 42 18.87 -11.96 -14.08
N SER A 43 18.01 -11.65 -15.05
CA SER A 43 17.48 -12.62 -16.01
C SER A 43 18.37 -12.86 -17.24
N GLY A 44 19.61 -12.36 -17.24
CA GLY A 44 20.57 -12.61 -18.33
C GLY A 44 20.22 -11.95 -19.67
N GLY A 45 19.48 -10.84 -19.65
CA GLY A 45 19.13 -10.09 -20.86
C GLY A 45 17.92 -10.62 -21.63
N GLU A 46 17.28 -11.71 -21.19
CA GLU A 46 15.97 -12.08 -21.71
C GLU A 46 14.94 -11.03 -21.26
N GLY A 47 14.56 -10.17 -22.22
CA GLY A 47 13.60 -9.10 -22.02
C GLY A 47 12.37 -9.60 -21.26
N VAL A 48 12.17 -9.10 -20.03
CA VAL A 48 10.95 -9.33 -19.24
C VAL A 48 9.79 -8.52 -19.84
N ALA A 49 9.56 -8.67 -21.15
CA ALA A 49 8.28 -8.40 -21.77
C ALA A 49 7.31 -9.38 -21.13
N LYS A 50 6.74 -9.00 -19.97
CA LYS A 50 5.62 -9.71 -19.37
C LYS A 50 4.55 -9.77 -20.45
N LYS A 51 4.48 -10.89 -21.19
CA LYS A 51 3.42 -11.17 -22.15
C LYS A 51 2.15 -10.86 -21.38
N LYS A 52 1.46 -9.78 -21.77
CA LYS A 52 0.21 -9.39 -21.11
C LYS A 52 -0.66 -10.63 -21.23
N ARG A 53 -0.89 -11.33 -20.10
CA ARG A 53 -1.69 -12.56 -20.11
C ARG A 53 -3.01 -12.18 -20.77
N LYS A 54 -3.29 -12.79 -21.92
CA LYS A 54 -4.56 -12.57 -22.62
C LYS A 54 -5.64 -12.90 -21.59
N LYS A 55 -6.49 -11.93 -21.27
CA LYS A 55 -7.61 -12.20 -20.38
C LYS A 55 -8.52 -13.14 -21.15
N GLU A 56 -8.86 -14.27 -20.56
CA GLU A 56 -9.86 -15.16 -21.14
C GLU A 56 -11.16 -14.38 -21.33
N THR A 57 -11.77 -14.56 -22.50
CA THR A 57 -13.05 -13.94 -22.82
C THR A 57 -14.12 -14.69 -22.06
N VAL A 58 -14.62 -14.10 -20.98
CA VAL A 58 -15.69 -14.65 -20.16
C VAL A 58 -17.00 -13.95 -20.51
N ALA A 59 -18.12 -14.69 -20.49
CA ALA A 59 -19.46 -14.13 -20.67
C ALA A 59 -19.72 -12.93 -19.73
N TRP A 60 -20.45 -11.93 -20.24
CA TRP A 60 -20.70 -10.65 -19.55
C TRP A 60 -21.29 -10.82 -18.14
N SER A 61 -22.21 -11.79 -17.97
CA SER A 61 -22.84 -12.13 -16.70
C SER A 61 -21.82 -12.42 -15.58
N ARG A 62 -20.78 -13.19 -15.90
CA ARG A 62 -19.73 -13.58 -14.94
C ARG A 62 -18.80 -12.42 -14.59
N ASN A 63 -18.60 -11.47 -15.50
CA ASN A 63 -17.90 -10.23 -15.19
C ASN A 63 -18.71 -9.34 -14.25
N LYS A 64 -20.02 -9.24 -14.46
CA LYS A 64 -20.92 -8.49 -13.57
C LYS A 64 -20.97 -9.10 -12.17
N GLU A 65 -21.08 -10.42 -12.07
CA GLU A 65 -21.03 -11.14 -10.79
C GLU A 65 -19.71 -10.87 -10.04
N ARG A 66 -18.58 -10.92 -10.77
CA ARG A 66 -17.26 -10.61 -10.19
C ARG A 66 -17.17 -9.17 -9.69
N GLN A 67 -17.78 -8.22 -10.39
CA GLN A 67 -17.84 -6.82 -9.97
C GLN A 67 -18.65 -6.67 -8.69
N ILE A 68 -19.85 -7.27 -8.62
CA ILE A 68 -20.71 -7.25 -7.43
C ILE A 68 -19.99 -7.87 -6.22
N LYS A 69 -19.32 -9.01 -6.41
CA LYS A 69 -18.55 -9.66 -5.33
C LYS A 69 -17.41 -8.78 -4.82
N ARG A 70 -16.73 -8.04 -5.70
CA ARG A 70 -15.67 -7.08 -5.31
C ARG A 70 -16.23 -5.91 -4.52
N GLU A 71 -17.38 -5.38 -4.93
CA GLU A 71 -18.05 -4.27 -4.28
C GLU A 71 -18.53 -4.66 -2.87
N LYS A 72 -19.22 -5.81 -2.73
CA LYS A 72 -19.60 -6.36 -1.42
C LYS A 72 -18.39 -6.52 -0.49
N ARG A 73 -17.27 -7.03 -1.01
CA ARG A 73 -16.03 -7.17 -0.22
C ARG A 73 -15.46 -5.81 0.19
N ARG A 74 -15.55 -4.79 -0.66
CA ARG A 74 -15.08 -3.43 -0.35
C ARG A 74 -15.93 -2.81 0.74
N ALA A 75 -17.25 -2.88 0.61
CA ALA A 75 -18.21 -2.40 1.60
C ALA A 75 -18.01 -3.07 2.96
N ARG A 76 -17.85 -4.40 3.01
CA ARG A 76 -17.55 -5.12 4.26
C ARG A 76 -16.26 -4.65 4.94
N ARG A 77 -15.19 -4.42 4.16
CA ARG A 77 -13.92 -3.91 4.71
C ARG A 77 -14.06 -2.49 5.23
N GLU A 78 -14.78 -1.64 4.53
CA GLU A 78 -15.01 -0.26 4.95
C GLU A 78 -15.83 -0.20 6.23
N PHE A 79 -16.91 -0.99 6.32
CA PHE A 79 -17.70 -1.13 7.53
C PHE A 79 -16.86 -1.61 8.71
N GLN A 80 -16.04 -2.66 8.54
CA GLN A 80 -15.13 -3.13 9.59
C GLN A 80 -14.12 -2.06 10.03
N ARG A 81 -13.58 -1.26 9.09
CA ARG A 81 -12.66 -0.16 9.43
C ARG A 81 -13.35 0.94 10.23
N LYS A 82 -14.60 1.27 9.88
CA LYS A 82 -15.43 2.24 10.61
C LYS A 82 -15.81 1.76 12.01
N GLN A 83 -16.12 0.46 12.17
CA GLN A 83 -16.44 -0.12 13.48
C GLN A 83 -15.23 -0.21 14.40
N LYS A 84 -14.02 -0.49 13.87
CA LYS A 84 -12.79 -0.55 14.67
C LYS A 84 -12.36 0.79 15.28
N HIS A 85 -12.99 1.90 14.91
CA HIS A 85 -12.59 3.25 15.30
C HIS A 85 -13.75 4.01 15.97
N LYS A 86 -14.50 3.31 16.82
CA LYS A 86 -15.54 3.88 17.67
C LYS A 86 -15.18 3.65 19.14
N PHE A 87 -14.09 4.26 19.57
CA PHE A 87 -13.91 4.58 20.99
C PHE A 87 -14.27 6.05 21.11
N ASP A 88 -15.17 6.39 22.03
CA ASP A 88 -15.40 7.78 22.35
C ASP A 88 -14.25 8.33 23.23
N GLN A 89 -14.29 9.62 23.56
CA GLN A 89 -13.24 10.23 24.38
C GLN A 89 -13.24 9.65 25.81
N ASN A 90 -14.40 9.22 26.30
CA ASN A 90 -14.56 8.66 27.64
C ASN A 90 -13.90 7.28 27.73
N ASP A 91 -14.14 6.42 26.74
CA ASP A 91 -13.51 5.09 26.59
C ASP A 91 -11.97 5.20 26.60
N LEU A 92 -11.43 6.24 25.95
CA LEU A 92 -9.99 6.46 25.87
C LEU A 92 -9.41 6.99 27.19
N ASP A 93 -10.15 7.85 27.89
CA ASP A 93 -9.73 8.41 29.18
C ASP A 93 -9.78 7.37 30.31
N GLU A 94 -10.80 6.51 30.30
CA GLU A 94 -10.90 5.32 31.16
C GLU A 94 -9.74 4.36 30.91
N LEU A 95 -9.46 3.99 29.66
CA LEU A 95 -8.31 3.14 29.34
C LEU A 95 -6.97 3.77 29.77
N ALA A 96 -6.85 5.09 29.70
CA ALA A 96 -5.66 5.82 30.15
C ALA A 96 -5.51 5.82 31.68
N SER A 97 -6.61 5.88 32.44
CA SER A 97 -6.59 5.79 33.89
C SER A 97 -6.16 4.39 34.34
N GLU A 98 -6.72 3.34 33.75
CA GLU A 98 -6.34 1.94 33.98
C GLU A 98 -4.86 1.69 33.67
N ALA A 99 -4.38 2.17 32.51
CA ALA A 99 -2.98 2.01 32.12
C ALA A 99 -2.01 2.71 33.09
N ARG A 100 -2.41 3.86 33.66
CA ARG A 100 -1.63 4.54 34.70
C ARG A 100 -1.61 3.73 35.99
N LEU A 101 -2.73 3.11 36.37
CA LEU A 101 -2.83 2.28 37.57
C LEU A 101 -1.91 1.05 37.47
N VAL A 102 -1.93 0.35 36.34
CA VAL A 102 -1.01 -0.78 36.06
C VAL A 102 0.46 -0.32 36.09
N LYS A 103 0.75 0.86 35.56
CA LYS A 103 2.11 1.42 35.59
C LYS A 103 2.56 1.74 37.02
N LYS A 104 1.68 2.27 37.88
CA LYS A 104 1.98 2.51 39.30
C LYS A 104 2.27 1.19 40.02
N LEU A 105 1.48 0.13 39.77
CA LEU A 105 1.70 -1.20 40.34
C LEU A 105 3.07 -1.77 39.92
N LYS A 106 3.39 -1.73 38.63
CA LYS A 106 4.70 -2.17 38.10
C LYS A 106 5.89 -1.37 38.66
N GLN A 107 5.67 -0.12 39.03
CA GLN A 107 6.67 0.74 39.66
C GLN A 107 6.73 0.57 41.19
N GLY A 108 5.86 -0.25 41.79
CA GLY A 108 5.78 -0.45 43.24
C GLY A 108 5.25 0.75 44.01
N LYS A 109 4.55 1.69 43.35
CA LYS A 109 4.00 2.91 43.97
C LYS A 109 2.66 2.69 44.67
N ILE A 110 1.99 1.58 44.36
CA ILE A 110 0.75 1.11 44.97
C ILE A 110 0.91 -0.37 45.28
N SER A 111 0.26 -0.85 46.34
CA SER A 111 0.22 -2.28 46.65
C SER A 111 -0.73 -3.02 45.70
N SER A 112 -0.61 -4.35 45.64
CA SER A 112 -1.54 -5.20 44.91
C SER A 112 -2.98 -5.09 45.42
N GLU A 113 -3.15 -4.86 46.72
CA GLU A 113 -4.47 -4.70 47.35
C GLU A 113 -5.12 -3.38 46.91
N GLN A 114 -4.37 -2.28 46.93
CA GLN A 114 -4.81 -0.97 46.44
C GLN A 114 -5.12 -0.98 44.94
N PHE A 115 -4.32 -1.69 44.15
CA PHE A 115 -4.61 -1.90 42.74
C PHE A 115 -5.94 -2.61 42.52
N ASN A 116 -6.20 -3.70 43.27
CA ASN A 116 -7.45 -4.45 43.13
C ASN A 116 -8.67 -3.63 43.57
N GLU A 117 -8.55 -2.84 44.62
CA GLU A 117 -9.63 -1.95 45.07
C GLU A 117 -9.97 -0.89 44.01
N GLU A 118 -8.97 -0.22 43.44
CA GLU A 118 -9.16 0.85 42.44
C GLU A 118 -9.46 0.31 41.03
N PHE A 119 -9.06 -0.92 40.70
CA PHE A 119 -9.34 -1.57 39.41
C PHE A 119 -10.70 -2.30 39.38
N VAL A 120 -11.21 -2.75 40.53
CA VAL A 120 -12.48 -3.49 40.65
C VAL A 120 -13.62 -2.59 41.17
N GLY A 121 -13.33 -1.41 41.70
CA GLY A 121 -14.31 -0.54 42.36
C GLY A 121 -15.07 0.44 41.45
N ASP A 122 -16.23 0.00 40.91
CA ASP A 122 -17.58 0.63 40.94
C ASP A 122 -18.53 -0.08 39.94
N ASP A 123 -18.76 -1.39 40.13
CA ASP A 123 -19.76 -2.18 39.39
C ASP A 123 -20.83 -2.73 40.36
N SER A 124 -21.06 -1.99 41.45
CA SER A 124 -22.11 -2.26 42.45
C SER A 124 -22.88 -0.99 42.82
N SER A 125 -23.58 -0.38 41.85
CA SER A 125 -24.82 0.36 42.11
C SER A 125 -25.69 0.51 40.85
#